data_AF-A0A2V9MJ03-F1
#
_entry.id   AF-A0A2V9MJ03-F1
#
_cell.length_a   1.000
_cell.length_b   1.000
_cell.length_c   1.000
_cell.angle_alpha   90.00
_cell.angle_beta   90.00
_cell.angle_gamma   90.00
#
_symmetry.space_group_name_H-M   'P 1'
#
loop_
_entity.id
_entity.type
_entity.pdbx_description
1 polymer ?
#
loop_
_entity_poly.entity_id
_entity_poly.type
_entity_poly.pdbx_seq_one_letter_code
_entity_poly.pdbx_strand_id
1 'polypeptide(L)'
;MNARVFGLIILAGLIFFLSMNSSMSAPAPMQEETESPEDSFNRDQKAKMEKARRDEAFQKLKDGSQQLYKATGELKELIERSNEHTFSIQILKKIDEVEKILKDVKRRAKEGF
;
A
#
# COMPACT_ATOMS: atom_id res chain seq x y z
N MET A 1 -49.75 10.42 2.55
CA MET A 1 -48.90 11.46 3.19
C MET A 1 -47.55 10.84 3.53
N ASN A 2 -46.39 11.09 2.92
CA ASN A 2 -45.99 11.45 1.54
C ASN A 2 -44.54 10.95 1.36
N ALA A 3 -44.32 9.85 0.64
CA ALA A 3 -42.99 9.40 0.18
C ALA A 3 -42.28 10.42 -0.74
N ARG A 4 -42.99 11.50 -1.09
CA ARG A 4 -42.50 12.67 -1.82
C ARG A 4 -41.70 13.66 -0.96
N VAL A 5 -41.77 13.59 0.38
CA VAL A 5 -41.06 14.51 1.28
C VAL A 5 -39.62 14.05 1.54
N PHE A 6 -39.37 12.74 1.54
CA PHE A 6 -38.02 12.19 1.73
C PHE A 6 -37.10 12.37 0.51
N GLY A 7 -37.65 12.48 -0.70
CA GLY A 7 -36.87 12.78 -1.91
C GLY A 7 -36.35 14.22 -2.01
N LEU A 8 -36.99 15.16 -1.32
CA LEU A 8 -36.59 16.58 -1.33
C LEU A 8 -35.45 16.91 -0.37
N ILE A 9 -35.22 16.08 0.65
CA ILE A 9 -34.13 16.29 1.63
C ILE A 9 -32.79 15.77 1.09
N ILE A 10 -32.80 14.74 0.23
CA ILE A 10 -31.57 14.20 -0.39
C ILE A 10 -31.03 15.09 -1.52
N LEU A 11 -31.89 15.91 -2.16
CA LEU A 11 -31.46 16.85 -3.20
C LEU A 11 -30.87 18.17 -2.63
N ALA A 12 -31.26 18.57 -1.41
CA ALA A 12 -30.75 19.78 -0.76
C ALA A 12 -29.35 19.58 -0.14
N GLY A 13 -28.97 18.34 0.20
CA GLY A 13 -27.66 18.01 0.76
C GLY A 13 -26.49 18.03 -0.24
N LEU A 14 -26.77 17.89 -1.54
CA LEU A 14 -25.72 17.82 -2.58
C LEU A 14 -25.25 19.20 -3.08
N ILE A 15 -26.00 20.27 -2.80
CA ILE A 15 -25.68 21.63 -3.26
C ILE A 15 -24.89 22.42 -2.19
N PHE A 16 -24.91 21.98 -0.92
CA PHE A 16 -24.19 22.68 0.15
C PHE A 16 -22.70 22.29 0.25
N PHE A 17 -22.24 21.24 -0.44
CA PHE A 17 -20.84 20.80 -0.39
C PHE A 17 -19.91 21.44 -1.44
N LEU A 18 -20.43 22.29 -2.34
CA LEU A 18 -19.64 22.89 -3.43
C LEU A 18 -19.31 24.39 -3.27
N SER A 19 -19.76 25.07 -2.20
CA SER A 19 -19.76 26.55 -2.18
C SER A 19 -18.75 27.24 -1.25
N MET A 20 -17.72 26.58 -0.74
CA MET A 20 -16.67 27.27 0.04
C MET A 20 -15.26 26.81 -0.32
N ASN A 21 -14.78 27.13 -1.52
CA ASN A 21 -13.32 27.25 -1.72
C ASN A 21 -12.92 28.16 -2.88
N SER A 22 -13.47 29.38 -2.97
CA SER A 22 -12.99 30.40 -3.91
C SER A 22 -12.40 31.58 -3.15
N SER A 23 -11.25 31.36 -2.52
CA SER A 23 -10.36 32.46 -2.13
C SER A 23 -9.43 32.76 -3.30
N MET A 24 -9.81 33.79 -4.04
CA MET A 24 -9.06 34.40 -5.14
C MET A 24 -7.76 34.99 -4.58
N SER A 25 -6.63 34.31 -4.77
CA SER A 25 -5.31 34.90 -4.55
C SER A 25 -4.86 35.55 -5.86
N ALA A 26 -4.45 36.82 -5.78
CA ALA A 26 -3.93 37.58 -6.91
C ALA A 26 -2.71 36.87 -7.55
N PRO A 27 -2.52 36.93 -8.88
CA PRO A 27 -1.32 36.43 -9.51
C PRO A 27 -0.14 37.31 -9.09
N ALA A 28 0.74 36.76 -8.26
CA ALA A 28 2.06 37.34 -8.03
C ALA A 28 2.85 37.34 -9.37
N PRO A 29 3.71 38.34 -9.62
CA PRO A 29 4.53 38.38 -10.81
C PRO A 29 5.41 37.12 -10.88
N MET A 30 5.29 36.43 -12.01
CA MET A 30 6.02 35.23 -12.36
C MET A 30 7.52 35.56 -12.39
N GLN A 31 8.21 35.27 -11.29
CA GLN A 31 9.67 35.20 -11.29
C GLN A 31 10.04 33.97 -12.11
N GLU A 32 10.62 34.21 -13.27
CA GLU A 32 11.23 33.19 -14.11
C GLU A 32 12.49 32.70 -13.37
N GLU A 33 12.31 31.71 -12.48
CA GLU A 33 13.39 30.97 -11.85
C GLU A 33 14.19 30.29 -12.97
N THR A 34 15.32 30.89 -13.31
CA THR A 34 16.31 30.28 -14.18
C THR A 34 16.92 29.13 -13.38
N GLU A 35 16.36 27.92 -13.49
CA GLU A 35 16.91 26.71 -12.85
C GLU A 35 18.38 26.56 -13.27
N SER A 36 19.31 26.63 -12.31
CA SER A 36 20.73 26.41 -12.57
C SER A 36 20.94 24.95 -13.02
N PRO A 37 21.81 24.68 -14.00
CA PRO A 37 22.13 23.32 -14.45
C PRO A 37 22.58 22.37 -13.31
N GLU A 38 23.14 22.90 -12.22
CA GLU A 38 23.53 22.11 -11.05
C GLU A 38 22.34 21.59 -10.23
N ASP A 39 21.25 22.36 -10.16
CA ASP A 39 20.04 21.98 -9.43
C ASP A 39 19.25 20.90 -10.19
N SER A 40 19.24 20.95 -11.52
CA SER A 40 18.58 19.94 -12.35
C SER A 40 19.31 18.59 -12.27
N PHE A 41 20.65 18.58 -12.30
CA PHE A 41 21.45 17.36 -12.17
C PHE A 41 21.25 16.68 -10.81
N ASN A 42 21.25 17.45 -9.73
CA ASN A 42 20.97 16.93 -8.38
C ASN A 42 19.54 16.38 -8.25
N ARG A 43 18.55 17.04 -8.88
CA ARG A 43 17.16 16.56 -8.88
C ARG A 43 17.02 15.22 -9.61
N ASP A 44 17.66 15.07 -10.76
CA ASP A 44 17.64 13.83 -11.55
C ASP A 44 18.32 12.67 -10.81
N GLN A 45 19.44 12.93 -10.14
CA GLN A 45 20.10 11.90 -9.34
C GLN A 45 19.23 11.46 -8.16
N LYS A 46 18.60 12.41 -7.46
CA LYS A 46 17.68 12.12 -6.36
C LYS A 46 16.47 11.30 -6.83
N ALA A 47 15.88 11.67 -7.97
CA ALA A 47 14.76 10.94 -8.55
C ALA A 47 15.13 9.50 -8.95
N LYS A 48 16.33 9.30 -9.51
CA LYS A 48 16.85 7.95 -9.84
C LYS A 48 17.04 7.09 -8.60
N MET A 49 17.60 7.66 -7.53
CA MET A 49 17.78 6.95 -6.25
C MET A 49 16.43 6.58 -5.61
N GLU A 50 15.47 7.50 -5.62
CA GLU A 50 14.13 7.24 -5.09
C GLU A 50 13.43 6.13 -5.87
N LYS A 51 13.46 6.18 -7.21
CA LYS A 51 12.90 5.12 -8.05
C LYS A 51 13.54 3.76 -7.75
N ALA A 52 14.87 3.71 -7.70
CA ALA A 52 15.59 2.47 -7.39
C ALA A 52 15.19 1.89 -6.03
N ARG A 53 15.00 2.75 -5.01
CA ARG A 53 14.54 2.33 -3.68
C ARG A 53 13.14 1.71 -3.73
N ARG A 54 12.22 2.29 -4.51
CA ARG A 54 10.84 1.76 -4.67
C ARG A 54 10.82 0.45 -5.42
N ASP A 55 11.62 0.34 -6.49
CA ASP A 55 11.77 -0.89 -7.26
C ASP A 55 12.32 -2.03 -6.37
N GLU A 56 13.34 -1.74 -5.55
CA GLU A 56 13.89 -2.69 -4.58
C GLU A 56 12.86 -3.10 -3.51
N ALA A 57 12.11 -2.14 -2.97
CA ALA A 57 11.05 -2.41 -1.99
C ALA A 57 9.96 -3.32 -2.56
N PHE A 58 9.55 -3.07 -3.80
CA PHE A 58 8.55 -3.87 -4.51
C PHE A 58 9.07 -5.28 -4.82
N GLN A 59 10.34 -5.42 -5.23
CA GLN A 59 10.95 -6.71 -5.46
C GLN A 59 10.99 -7.55 -4.18
N LYS A 60 11.40 -6.96 -3.05
CA LYS A 60 11.40 -7.63 -1.75
C LYS A 60 10.00 -8.09 -1.32
N LEU A 61 8.95 -7.32 -1.65
CA LEU A 61 7.58 -7.77 -1.42
C LEU A 61 7.23 -8.99 -2.26
N LYS A 62 7.56 -8.97 -3.56
CA LYS A 62 7.32 -10.12 -4.45
C LYS A 62 8.02 -11.37 -3.93
N ASP A 63 9.28 -11.25 -3.55
CA ASP A 63 10.05 -12.37 -3.01
C ASP A 63 9.43 -12.90 -1.71
N GLY A 64 9.02 -12.01 -0.80
CA GLY A 64 8.31 -12.39 0.43
C GLY A 64 6.97 -13.08 0.15
N SER A 65 6.22 -12.64 -0.86
CA SER A 65 4.97 -13.29 -1.28
C SER A 65 5.22 -14.70 -1.84
N GLN A 66 6.30 -14.91 -2.61
CA GLN A 66 6.67 -16.22 -3.11
C GLN A 66 7.09 -17.16 -1.97
N GLN A 67 7.86 -16.65 -1.01
CA GLN A 67 8.25 -17.40 0.19
C GLN A 67 7.03 -17.81 1.02
N LEU A 68 6.07 -16.89 1.20
CA LEU A 68 4.82 -17.17 1.92
C LEU A 68 4.01 -18.26 1.22
N TYR A 69 3.90 -18.19 -0.10
CA TYR A 69 3.21 -19.21 -0.90
C TYR A 69 3.86 -20.58 -0.72
N LYS A 70 5.18 -20.67 -0.85
CA LYS A 70 5.94 -21.91 -0.66
C LYS A 70 5.79 -22.49 0.75
N ALA A 71 5.98 -21.66 1.78
CA ALA A 71 5.89 -22.11 3.17
C ALA A 71 4.47 -22.61 3.53
N THR A 72 3.44 -21.96 3.00
CA THR A 72 2.05 -22.38 3.18
C THR A 72 1.77 -23.70 2.44
N GLY A 73 2.33 -23.89 1.25
CA GLY A 73 2.28 -25.17 0.53
C GLY A 73 2.91 -26.31 1.33
N GLU A 74 4.11 -26.10 1.88
CA GLU A 74 4.79 -27.08 2.74
C GLU A 74 3.99 -27.39 4.01
N LEU A 75 3.37 -26.38 4.62
CA LEU A 75 2.48 -26.58 5.78
C LEU A 75 1.30 -27.49 5.42
N LYS A 76 0.66 -27.24 4.27
CA LYS A 76 -0.43 -28.08 3.77
C LYS A 76 0.03 -29.52 3.58
N GLU A 77 1.17 -29.75 2.92
CA GLU A 77 1.72 -31.10 2.72
C GLU A 77 2.09 -31.80 4.04
N LEU A 78 2.58 -31.07 5.04
CA LEU A 78 2.83 -31.63 6.37
C LEU A 78 1.54 -32.05 7.07
N ILE A 79 0.48 -31.25 6.97
CA ILE A 79 -0.83 -31.57 7.53
C ILE A 79 -1.45 -32.77 6.81
N GLU A 80 -1.41 -32.82 5.48
CA GLU A 80 -1.99 -33.93 4.69
C GLU A 80 -1.28 -35.26 4.92
N ARG A 81 0.03 -35.24 5.20
CA ARG A 81 0.79 -36.44 5.56
C ARG A 81 0.63 -36.83 7.02
N SER A 82 0.12 -35.94 7.85
CA SER A 82 -0.13 -36.21 9.27
C SER A 82 -1.53 -36.78 9.47
N ASN A 83 -1.76 -37.46 10.58
CA ASN A 83 -3.08 -37.90 10.99
C ASN A 83 -3.47 -37.29 12.34
N GLU A 84 -4.71 -37.49 12.75
CA GLU A 84 -5.28 -36.96 14.00
C GLU A 84 -4.51 -37.37 15.27
N HIS A 85 -3.69 -38.42 15.19
CA HIS A 85 -2.85 -38.91 16.29
C HIS A 85 -1.39 -38.45 16.19
N THR A 86 -1.00 -37.75 15.12
CA THR A 86 0.36 -37.23 14.91
C THR A 86 0.34 -35.72 14.66
N PHE A 87 0.03 -34.96 15.71
CA PHE A 87 0.36 -33.54 15.72
C PHE A 87 1.87 -33.38 15.90
N SER A 88 2.60 -33.14 14.81
CA SER A 88 4.06 -33.11 14.86
C SER A 88 4.59 -31.72 15.25
N ILE A 89 5.70 -31.70 16.01
CA ILE A 89 6.48 -30.48 16.29
C ILE A 89 6.87 -29.76 14.98
N GLN A 90 7.02 -30.50 13.87
CA GLN A 90 7.34 -29.92 12.57
C GLN A 90 6.22 -29.05 12.02
N ILE A 91 4.94 -29.42 12.22
CA ILE A 91 3.79 -28.59 11.84
C ILE A 91 3.83 -27.26 12.60
N LEU A 92 4.01 -27.31 13.93
CA LEU A 92 4.09 -26.10 14.75
C LEU A 92 5.22 -25.17 14.29
N LYS A 93 6.42 -25.71 14.08
CA LYS A 93 7.56 -24.94 13.55
C LYS A 93 7.26 -24.31 12.19
N LYS A 94 6.55 -25.02 11.31
CA LYS A 94 6.20 -24.49 9.99
C LYS A 94 5.13 -23.40 10.09
N ILE A 95 4.19 -23.51 11.03
CA ILE A 95 3.22 -22.44 11.34
C ILE A 95 3.95 -21.17 11.80
N ASP A 96 4.90 -21.29 12.73
CA ASP A 96 5.69 -20.15 13.23
C ASP A 96 6.47 -19.47 12.10
N GLU A 97 7.02 -20.26 11.16
CA GLU A 97 7.72 -19.75 9.98
C GLU A 97 6.77 -18.98 9.05
N VAL A 98 5.58 -19.54 8.76
CA VAL A 98 4.55 -18.86 7.96
C VAL A 98 4.13 -17.55 8.62
N GLU A 99 3.92 -17.53 9.93
CA GLU A 99 3.55 -16.31 10.66
C GLU A 99 4.64 -15.24 10.57
N LYS A 100 5.91 -15.63 10.71
CA LYS A 100 7.04 -14.72 10.58
C LYS A 100 7.10 -14.09 9.19
N ILE A 101 6.97 -14.90 8.14
CA ILE A 101 6.98 -14.41 6.74
C ILE A 101 5.78 -13.48 6.51
N LEU A 102 4.59 -13.86 6.97
CA LEU A 102 3.37 -13.04 6.84
C LEU A 102 3.53 -11.68 7.52
N LYS A 103 4.09 -11.65 8.74
CA LYS A 103 4.38 -10.40 9.46
C LYS A 103 5.35 -9.52 8.68
N ASP A 104 6.40 -10.10 8.08
CA ASP A 104 7.36 -9.35 7.29
C ASP A 104 6.74 -8.78 6.00
N VAL A 105 5.97 -9.59 5.26
CA VAL A 105 5.24 -9.15 4.06
C VAL A 105 4.26 -8.02 4.40
N LYS A 106 3.47 -8.18 5.47
CA LYS A 106 2.54 -7.15 5.94
C LYS A 106 3.26 -5.86 6.33
N ARG A 107 4.41 -5.96 7.00
CA ARG A 107 5.22 -4.80 7.40
C ARG A 107 5.70 -4.04 6.15
N ARG A 108 6.30 -4.74 5.19
CA ARG A 108 6.75 -4.13 3.92
C ARG A 108 5.61 -3.49 3.12
N ALA A 109 4.45 -4.15 3.07
CA ALA A 109 3.28 -3.61 2.38
C ALA A 109 2.76 -2.31 3.02
N LYS A 110 2.82 -2.23 4.36
CA LYS A 110 2.43 -1.02 5.11
C LYS A 110 3.43 0.12 5.00
N GLU A 111 4.72 -0.20 4.96
CA GLU A 111 5.79 0.78 4.73
C GLU A 111 5.66 1.43 3.34
N GLY A 112 4.83 0.85 2.47
CA GLY A 112 4.71 1.23 1.09
C GLY A 112 5.91 0.71 0.34
N PHE A 113 5.66 0.14 -0.83
CA PHE A 113 6.70 0.08 -1.83
C PHE A 113 7.01 1.51 -2.30
#